data_AF-A0A069ZXR2-F1
#
_entry.id   AF-A0A069ZXR2-F1
#
_cell.length_a   1.000
_cell.length_b   1.000
_cell.length_c   1.000
_cell.angle_alpha   90.00
_cell.angle_beta   90.00
_cell.angle_gamma   90.00
#
_symmetry.space_group_name_H-M   'P 1'
#
loop_
_entity.id
_entity.type
_entity.pdbx_description
1 polymer ?
#
loop_
_entity_poly.entity_id
_entity_poly.type
_entity_poly.pdbx_seq_one_letter_code
_entity_poly.pdbx_strand_id
1 'polypeptide(L)'
;MDILHFLAVPLDEEEMQKLANCCEKFQFDAEKYLIPIRYKQSVYLAKPIRSFPMTIETWELHVRHVMSMLRQQFSFLLNRDPILLVCESKLVMSERVLNDFVKIP
;
A
#
# COMPACT_ATOMS: atom_id res chain seq x y z
N MET A 1 -4.12 16.97 15.29
CA MET A 1 -4.78 16.06 14.35
C MET A 1 -3.70 15.54 13.47
N ASP A 2 -3.28 14.30 13.69
CA ASP A 2 -2.08 13.78 13.05
C ASP A 2 -2.43 13.27 11.66
N ILE A 3 -1.71 13.80 10.66
CA ILE A 3 -1.90 13.47 9.26
C ILE A 3 -0.77 12.56 8.82
N LEU A 4 -1.13 11.44 8.20
CA LEU A 4 -0.21 10.50 7.58
C LEU A 4 -0.30 10.63 6.07
N HIS A 5 0.85 10.56 5.41
CA HIS A 5 0.95 10.61 3.96
C HIS A 5 1.45 9.27 3.45
N PHE A 6 0.85 8.78 2.39
CA PHE A 6 1.23 7.53 1.75
C PHE A 6 1.28 7.69 0.24
N LEU A 7 2.18 6.93 -0.38
CA LEU A 7 2.07 6.58 -1.78
C LEU A 7 1.37 5.23 -1.84
N ALA A 8 0.15 5.20 -2.35
CA ALA A 8 -0.77 4.08 -2.16
C ALA A 8 -1.32 3.55 -3.49
N VAL A 9 -1.54 2.25 -3.56
CA VAL A 9 -2.27 1.59 -4.64
C VAL A 9 -3.57 1.06 -4.06
N PRO A 10 -4.75 1.52 -4.55
CA PRO A 10 -6.02 0.97 -4.10
C PRO A 10 -6.14 -0.49 -4.55
N LEU A 11 -6.71 -1.32 -3.68
CA LEU A 11 -6.94 -2.74 -3.95
C LEU A 11 -8.45 -3.01 -3.97
N ASP A 12 -8.88 -3.78 -4.97
CA ASP A 12 -10.18 -4.45 -4.93
C ASP A 12 -10.12 -5.81 -4.21
N GLU A 13 -11.26 -6.46 -4.07
CA GLU A 13 -11.37 -7.72 -3.33
C GLU A 13 -10.57 -8.87 -3.97
N GLU A 14 -10.56 -8.96 -5.29
CA GLU A 14 -9.82 -9.99 -6.02
C GLU A 14 -8.30 -9.76 -5.86
N GLU A 15 -7.86 -8.50 -5.97
CA GLU A 15 -6.48 -8.09 -5.75
C GLU A 15 -6.03 -8.34 -4.30
N MET A 16 -6.90 -8.12 -3.31
CA MET A 16 -6.62 -8.44 -1.91
C MET A 16 -6.40 -9.94 -1.70
N GLN A 17 -7.24 -10.79 -2.28
CA GLN A 17 -7.09 -12.24 -2.19
C GLN A 17 -5.78 -12.71 -2.84
N LYS A 18 -5.44 -12.16 -4.01
CA LYS A 18 -4.15 -12.44 -4.67
C LYS A 18 -2.97 -12.00 -3.81
N LEU A 19 -3.05 -10.83 -3.21
CA LEU A 19 -2.02 -10.29 -2.31
C LEU A 19 -1.81 -11.19 -1.09
N ALA A 20 -2.88 -11.61 -0.41
CA ALA A 20 -2.81 -12.54 0.72
C ALA A 20 -2.10 -13.85 0.33
N ASN A 21 -2.51 -14.46 -0.80
CA ASN A 21 -1.89 -15.67 -1.33
C ASN A 21 -0.39 -15.48 -1.68
N CYS A 22 0.01 -14.31 -2.17
CA CYS A 22 1.41 -13.99 -2.43
C CYS A 22 2.21 -13.85 -1.13
N CYS A 23 1.67 -13.16 -0.11
CA CYS A 23 2.33 -12.96 1.17
C CYS A 23 2.46 -14.24 2.00
N GLU A 24 1.58 -15.23 1.81
CA GLU A 24 1.75 -16.56 2.42
C GLU A 24 2.86 -17.38 1.75
N LYS A 25 3.04 -17.22 0.43
CA LYS A 25 4.00 -17.99 -0.37
C LYS A 25 5.41 -17.42 -0.36
N PHE A 26 5.53 -16.11 -0.29
CA PHE A 26 6.80 -15.41 -0.20
C PHE A 26 6.94 -14.93 1.24
N GLN A 27 8.10 -15.12 1.88
CA GLN A 27 8.46 -14.47 3.16
C GLN A 27 8.61 -12.95 2.93
N PHE A 28 7.51 -12.32 2.55
CA PHE A 28 7.44 -10.95 2.12
C PHE A 28 7.45 -10.08 3.36
N ASP A 29 8.57 -9.39 3.58
CA ASP A 29 8.71 -8.33 4.57
C ASP A 29 8.01 -7.06 4.04
N ALA A 30 6.69 -7.17 3.83
CA ALA A 30 5.79 -6.09 3.44
C ALA A 30 6.03 -4.85 4.30
N GLU A 31 6.22 -5.10 5.59
CA GLU A 31 6.48 -4.11 6.63
C GLU A 31 7.66 -3.20 6.32
N LYS A 32 8.61 -3.63 5.48
CA LYS A 32 9.80 -2.85 5.14
C LYS A 32 9.58 -1.82 4.03
N TYR A 33 8.62 -2.03 3.12
CA TYR A 33 8.49 -1.15 1.93
C TYR A 33 7.06 -0.83 1.47
N LEU A 34 6.12 -1.76 1.58
CA LEU A 34 4.72 -1.60 1.14
C LEU A 34 3.81 -2.36 2.11
N ILE A 35 3.02 -1.61 2.88
CA ILE A 35 2.14 -2.16 3.91
C ILE A 35 0.67 -2.11 3.47
N PRO A 36 -0.11 -3.15 3.75
CA PRO A 36 -1.56 -3.10 3.60
C PRO A 36 -2.15 -2.17 4.67
N ILE A 37 -2.96 -1.21 4.25
CA ILE A 37 -3.69 -0.31 5.15
C ILE A 37 -5.16 -0.26 4.77
N ARG A 38 -6.03 -0.16 5.78
CA ARG A 38 -7.40 0.32 5.59
C ARG A 38 -7.44 1.81 5.86
N TYR A 39 -8.08 2.55 4.97
CA TYR A 39 -8.50 3.90 5.26
C TYR A 39 -9.94 4.09 4.79
N LYS A 40 -10.82 4.41 5.75
CA LYS A 40 -12.28 4.40 5.53
C LYS A 40 -12.73 3.01 5.05
N GLN A 41 -13.41 2.93 3.91
CA GLN A 41 -13.94 1.67 3.34
C GLN A 41 -13.02 1.03 2.32
N SER A 42 -11.85 1.62 2.05
CA SER A 42 -10.94 1.15 1.01
C SER A 42 -9.65 0.59 1.60
N VAL A 43 -9.14 -0.44 0.94
CA VAL A 43 -7.87 -1.07 1.29
C VAL A 43 -6.83 -0.65 0.26
N TYR A 44 -5.62 -0.41 0.74
CA TYR A 44 -4.51 0.06 -0.07
C TYR A 44 -3.26 -0.73 0.25
N LEU A 45 -2.43 -0.94 -0.77
CA LEU A 45 -1.02 -1.27 -0.57
C LEU A 45 -0.23 0.04 -0.58
N ALA A 46 0.36 0.40 0.55
CA ALA A 46 0.83 1.75 0.80
C ALA A 46 2.29 1.82 1.27
N LYS A 47 3.03 2.79 0.74
CA LYS A 47 4.36 3.18 1.20
C LYS A 47 4.24 4.45 2.05
N PRO A 48 4.60 4.43 3.34
CA PRO A 48 4.61 5.64 4.18
C PRO A 48 5.54 6.71 3.63
N ILE A 49 5.07 7.96 3.63
CA ILE A 49 5.82 9.15 3.26
C ILE A 49 6.01 10.01 4.51
N ARG A 50 7.22 10.00 5.06
CA ARG A 50 7.54 10.69 6.34
C ARG A 50 7.75 12.19 6.19
N SER A 51 8.17 12.64 5.01
CA SER A 51 8.49 14.03 4.73
C SER A 51 7.65 14.51 3.55
N PHE A 52 6.56 15.22 3.84
CA PHE A 52 5.68 15.85 2.85
C PHE A 52 5.34 17.28 3.30
N PRO A 53 5.31 18.28 2.39
CA PRO A 53 5.59 18.20 0.95
C PRO A 53 7.07 17.91 0.64
N MET A 54 7.33 17.47 -0.60
CA MET A 54 8.67 17.16 -1.12
C MET A 54 8.81 17.69 -2.56
N THR A 55 10.03 17.66 -3.11
CA THR A 55 10.26 18.05 -4.52
C THR A 55 9.66 17.03 -5.49
N ILE A 56 9.42 17.47 -6.73
CA ILE A 56 8.88 16.60 -7.79
C ILE A 56 9.86 15.45 -8.10
N GLU A 57 11.17 15.72 -8.11
CA GLU A 57 12.19 14.71 -8.38
C GLU A 57 12.20 13.63 -7.29
N THR A 58 12.02 14.04 -6.03
CA THR A 58 11.92 13.13 -4.90
C THR A 58 10.65 12.29 -5.03
N TRP A 59 9.51 12.92 -5.35
CA TRP A 59 8.24 12.23 -5.56
C TRP A 59 8.34 11.17 -6.66
N GLU A 60 8.90 11.52 -7.82
CA GLU A 60 9.10 10.60 -8.94
C GLU A 60 10.00 9.42 -8.57
N LEU A 61 11.00 9.62 -7.70
CA LEU A 61 11.83 8.54 -7.20
C LEU A 61 11.01 7.58 -6.33
N HIS A 62 10.13 8.10 -5.48
CA HIS A 62 9.20 7.28 -4.69
C HIS A 62 8.26 6.47 -5.60
N VAL A 63 7.67 7.10 -6.62
CA VAL A 63 6.80 6.44 -7.61
C VAL A 63 7.54 5.34 -8.36
N ARG A 64 8.72 5.64 -8.92
CA ARG A 64 9.54 4.65 -9.64
C ARG A 64 9.91 3.46 -8.77
N HIS A 65 10.26 3.70 -7.51
CA HIS A 65 10.56 2.64 -6.57
C HIS A 65 9.33 1.75 -6.31
N VAL A 66 8.17 2.33 -6.03
CA VAL A 66 6.93 1.55 -5.83
C VAL A 66 6.60 0.75 -7.08
N MET A 67 6.61 1.35 -8.27
CA MET A 67 6.34 0.65 -9.52
C MET A 67 7.33 -0.49 -9.79
N SER A 68 8.61 -0.31 -9.47
CA SER A 68 9.60 -1.38 -9.59
C SER A 68 9.28 -2.56 -8.67
N MET A 69 8.86 -2.30 -7.43
CA MET A 69 8.46 -3.36 -6.51
C MET A 69 7.20 -4.08 -6.97
N LEU A 70 6.19 -3.33 -7.44
CA LEU A 70 4.98 -3.93 -8.02
C LEU A 70 5.34 -4.83 -9.21
N ARG A 71 6.27 -4.43 -10.09
CA ARG A 71 6.71 -5.27 -11.22
C ARG A 71 7.33 -6.59 -10.81
N GLN A 72 8.16 -6.54 -9.77
CA GLN A 72 8.90 -7.71 -9.32
C GLN A 72 8.04 -8.70 -8.54
N GLN A 73 7.06 -8.21 -7.77
CA GLN A 73 6.40 -9.01 -6.74
C GLN A 73 4.88 -9.05 -6.86
N PHE A 74 4.26 -8.05 -7.50
CA PHE A 74 2.81 -7.88 -7.60
C PHE A 74 2.42 -7.50 -9.04
N SER A 75 2.81 -8.33 -10.01
CA SER A 75 2.58 -8.05 -11.44
C SER A 75 1.10 -7.82 -11.78
N PHE A 76 0.19 -8.37 -10.99
CA PHE A 76 -1.26 -8.17 -11.10
C PHE A 76 -1.71 -6.73 -10.76
N LEU A 77 -0.87 -5.92 -10.09
CA LEU A 77 -1.14 -4.52 -9.75
C LEU A 77 -0.53 -3.52 -10.73
N LEU A 78 0.09 -3.96 -11.83
CA LEU A 78 0.84 -3.07 -12.73
C LEU A 78 0.01 -2.08 -13.53
N ASN A 79 -1.29 -2.32 -13.63
CA ASN A 79 -2.22 -1.42 -14.31
C ASN A 79 -2.77 -0.34 -13.37
N ARG A 80 -2.32 -0.30 -12.10
CA ARG A 80 -2.73 0.70 -11.11
C ARG A 80 -1.65 1.76 -10.97
N ASP A 81 -2.05 3.02 -11.14
CA ASP A 81 -1.18 4.14 -10.83
C ASP A 81 -1.19 4.43 -9.32
N PRO A 82 -0.02 4.55 -8.67
CA PRO A 82 0.06 4.96 -7.28
C PRO A 82 -0.47 6.38 -7.07
N ILE A 83 -1.26 6.57 -6.02
CA ILE A 83 -1.84 7.86 -5.63
C ILE A 83 -1.19 8.41 -4.36
N LEU A 84 -1.18 9.73 -4.21
CA LEU A 84 -0.95 10.36 -2.91
C LEU A 84 -2.21 10.18 -2.06
N LEU A 85 -2.08 9.44 -0.96
CA LEU A 85 -3.14 9.25 0.02
C LEU A 85 -2.81 10.03 1.29
N VAL A 86 -3.70 10.95 1.66
CA VAL A 86 -3.59 11.78 2.87
C VAL A 86 -4.65 11.31 3.87
N CYS A 87 -4.19 10.79 4.99
CA CYS A 87 -5.05 10.14 5.97
C CYS A 87 -5.02 10.85 7.32
N GLU A 88 -6.17 10.90 7.98
CA GLU A 88 -6.21 11.13 9.42
C GLU A 88 -5.68 9.88 10.13
N SER A 89 -4.63 10.01 10.96
CA SER A 89 -3.95 8.88 11.59
C SER A 89 -4.91 7.95 12.35
N LYS A 90 -5.89 8.50 13.06
CA LYS A 90 -6.90 7.75 13.84
C LYS A 90 -7.81 6.84 12.99
N LEU A 91 -7.87 7.07 11.68
CA LEU A 91 -8.71 6.33 10.74
C LEU A 91 -7.92 5.30 9.92
N VAL A 92 -6.60 5.26 10.10
CA VAL A 92 -5.74 4.28 9.42
C VAL A 92 -5.64 3.04 10.27
N MET A 93 -6.03 1.91 9.71
CA MET A 93 -5.75 0.60 10.29
C MET A 93 -4.62 -0.05 9.49
N SER A 94 -3.50 -0.34 10.16
CA SER A 94 -2.40 -1.11 9.61
C SER A 94 -2.48 -2.50 10.24
N GLU A 95 -3.00 -3.49 9.52
CA GLU A 95 -2.99 -4.86 10.02
C GLU A 95 -1.73 -5.55 9.54
N ARG A 96 -1.03 -6.21 10.47
CA ARG A 96 0.16 -7.01 10.18
C ARG A 96 -0.18 -8.28 9.40
N VAL A 97 -1.46 -8.61 9.28
CA VAL A 97 -1.97 -9.83 8.68
C VAL A 97 -3.01 -9.48 7.63
N LEU A 98 -2.67 -9.63 6.35
CA LEU A 98 -3.59 -9.46 5.21
C LEU A 98 -4.86 -10.33 5.33
N ASN A 99 -4.76 -11.46 6.05
CA ASN A 99 -5.88 -12.38 6.26
C ASN A 99 -7.03 -11.78 7.07
N ASP A 100 -6.78 -10.71 7.83
CA ASP A 100 -7.84 -10.00 8.58
C ASP A 100 -8.63 -9.05 7.66
N PHE A 101 -8.02 -8.56 6.57
CA PHE A 101 -8.72 -7.81 5.52
C PHE A 101 -9.63 -8.69 4.65
N VAL A 102 -9.22 -9.94 4.40
CA VAL A 102 -9.95 -10.90 3.55
C VAL A 102 -11.13 -11.55 4.27
N LYS A 103 -11.16 -11.52 5.61
CA LYS A 103 -12.20 -12.14 6.44
C LYS A 103 -13.39 -11.24 6.77
N ILE A 104 -13.46 -10.04 6.24
CA ILE A 104 -14.56 -9.12 6.54
C ILE A 104 -15.65 -9.35 5.48
N PRO A 105 -16.81 -9.94 5.87
CA PRO A 105 -17.91 -10.21 4.97
C PRO A 105 -18.61 -8.93 4.48
#